data_AF-A0A534PI89-F1
#
_entry.id   AF-A0A534PI89-F1
#
_cell.length_a   1.000
_cell.length_b   1.000
_cell.length_c   1.000
_cell.angle_alpha   90.00
_cell.angle_beta   90.00
_cell.angle_gamma   90.00
#
_symmetry.space_group_name_H-M   'P 1'
#
loop_
_entity.id
_entity.type
_entity.pdbx_description
1 polymer ?
#
loop_
_entity_poly.entity_id
_entity_poly.type
_entity_poly.pdbx_seq_one_letter_code
_entity_poly.pdbx_strand_id
1 'polypeptide(L)'
;MLRLALAISLLGCSEWQMKPTFPEQAKGQQVVYEQALLGLSAKGDAAVAQLIDADGAAAELSLLVFDRAGGPSRPVLRAPQTVASAVAQSLRQEGSRPAPLLAALVAADWSEAARKAAELDFHGRPPLVPEPGRRRWSVQGAPQNGSLPFALRLGETSEAAILLLSERPAAALGEDEIELCRMPLAGSAITPELWMENGIVWLLSGSVFGGKRGDALHRAVGLRRGSIARGEAQLHNAHGLADYAAGDLDAARREFDRAIAADPSFVDSLYNAASAAAVVGRVEEAVVFLKRAAAIDTDRVQVLGRHDEDLRALRRRPDVRALLGLRRPAPEDVPPPP
;
A
#
# COMPACT_ATOMS: atom_id res chain seq x y z
N MET A 1 16.82 -22.06 -13.69
CA MET A 1 16.58 -20.69 -14.21
C MET A 1 15.18 -20.14 -13.91
N LEU A 2 14.37 -20.82 -13.09
CA LEU A 2 13.06 -20.36 -12.60
C LEU A 2 13.12 -19.39 -11.38
N ARG A 3 14.32 -19.05 -10.89
CA ARG A 3 14.52 -18.32 -9.62
C ARG A 3 14.88 -16.84 -9.77
N LEU A 4 14.93 -16.31 -10.99
CA LEU A 4 15.22 -14.89 -11.22
C LEU A 4 13.97 -14.04 -11.50
N ALA A 5 12.83 -14.65 -11.87
CA ALA A 5 11.58 -13.93 -12.10
C ALA A 5 10.88 -13.50 -10.79
N LEU A 6 11.11 -14.22 -9.68
CA LEU A 6 10.52 -13.89 -8.37
C LEU A 6 11.25 -12.76 -7.62
N ALA A 7 12.46 -12.38 -8.06
CA ALA A 7 13.28 -11.38 -7.37
C ALA A 7 12.88 -9.93 -7.71
N ILE A 8 12.05 -9.72 -8.75
CA ILE A 8 11.59 -8.39 -9.16
C ILE A 8 10.26 -8.02 -8.49
N SER A 9 9.52 -9.00 -7.96
CA SER A 9 8.28 -8.76 -7.18
C SER A 9 8.53 -8.26 -5.75
N LEU A 10 9.79 -8.28 -5.28
CA LEU A 10 10.17 -7.84 -3.92
C LEU A 10 10.51 -6.34 -3.81
N LEU A 11 10.43 -5.58 -4.91
CA LEU A 11 10.68 -4.13 -4.92
C LEU A 11 9.51 -3.31 -5.49
N GLY A 12 8.35 -3.93 -5.73
CA GLY A 12 7.16 -3.30 -6.32
C GLY A 12 6.15 -2.71 -5.33
N CYS A 13 6.42 -2.76 -4.01
CA CYS A 13 5.52 -2.18 -3.01
C CYS A 13 5.84 -0.71 -2.79
N SER A 14 5.32 0.14 -3.66
CA SER A 14 5.35 1.59 -3.47
C SER A 14 3.98 2.26 -3.55
N GLU A 15 2.95 1.73 -2.86
CA GLU A 15 1.90 2.60 -2.30
C GLU A 15 2.41 3.29 -1.00
N TRP A 16 3.61 3.90 -1.08
CA TRP A 16 4.27 4.66 -0.01
C TRP A 16 3.84 6.14 0.00
N GLN A 17 2.58 6.45 -0.29
CA GLN A 17 2.10 7.85 -0.23
C GLN A 17 1.50 8.23 1.12
N MET A 18 1.39 7.29 2.06
CA MET A 18 1.44 7.67 3.47
C MET A 18 2.88 8.06 3.77
N LYS A 19 3.23 9.34 3.55
CA LYS A 19 4.42 9.91 4.19
C LYS A 19 4.36 9.49 5.66
N PRO A 20 5.47 9.01 6.27
CA PRO A 20 5.48 8.79 7.69
C PRO A 20 4.90 10.04 8.35
N THR A 21 3.76 9.89 9.02
CA THR A 21 3.16 10.96 9.82
C THR A 21 3.92 11.17 11.12
N PHE A 22 5.09 10.54 11.23
CA PHE A 22 6.10 10.81 12.23
C PHE A 22 6.60 12.25 12.03
N PRO A 23 6.67 13.09 13.07
CA PRO A 23 7.20 14.43 12.93
C PRO A 23 8.67 14.37 12.57
N GLU A 24 9.11 15.11 11.54
CA GLU A 24 10.54 15.31 11.28
C GLU A 24 11.29 15.93 12.48
N GLN A 25 10.55 16.61 13.36
CA GLN A 25 11.01 17.23 14.61
C GLN A 25 11.53 16.21 15.63
N ALA A 26 11.16 14.93 15.51
CA ALA A 26 11.53 13.87 16.44
C ALA A 26 12.83 13.12 16.05
N LYS A 27 13.59 13.61 15.05
CA LYS A 27 14.86 12.97 14.63
C LYS A 27 15.84 12.85 15.81
N GLY A 28 15.95 11.63 16.34
CA GLY A 28 16.86 11.27 17.44
C GLY A 28 16.27 11.34 18.85
N GLN A 29 14.98 11.69 19.00
CA GLN A 29 14.30 11.75 20.30
C GLN A 29 13.39 10.53 20.50
N GLN A 30 13.21 10.12 21.76
CA GLN A 30 12.23 9.10 22.11
C GLN A 30 10.82 9.69 22.00
N VAL A 31 9.97 8.96 21.28
CA VAL A 31 8.60 9.39 20.95
C VAL A 31 7.62 8.28 21.26
N VAL A 32 6.51 8.68 21.86
CA VAL A 32 5.28 7.92 21.92
C VAL A 32 4.39 8.39 20.78
N TYR A 33 4.24 7.52 19.80
CA TYR A 33 3.46 7.73 18.59
C TYR A 33 2.41 6.63 18.51
N GLU A 34 1.14 7.02 18.47
CA GLU A 34 0.05 6.09 18.22
C GLU A 34 -1.02 6.70 17.32
N GLN A 35 -1.59 5.85 16.47
CA GLN A 35 -2.81 6.14 15.73
C GLN A 35 -3.93 5.21 16.14
N ALA A 36 -5.16 5.68 16.02
CA ALA A 36 -6.37 4.91 16.22
C ALA A 36 -7.39 5.24 15.13
N LEU A 37 -7.97 4.21 14.52
CA LEU A 37 -9.07 4.38 13.59
C LEU A 37 -10.34 4.73 14.36
N LEU A 38 -10.95 5.89 14.08
CA LEU A 38 -12.22 6.29 14.67
C LEU A 38 -13.42 5.96 13.78
N GLY A 39 -13.21 5.90 12.45
CA GLY A 39 -14.26 5.52 11.52
C GLY A 39 -13.81 5.44 10.08
N LEU A 40 -14.64 4.81 9.25
CA LEU A 40 -14.45 4.67 7.81
C LEU A 40 -15.60 5.31 7.06
N SER A 41 -15.30 5.97 5.93
CA SER A 41 -16.32 6.39 4.97
C SER A 41 -16.73 5.23 4.07
N ALA A 42 -17.87 5.32 3.39
CA ALA A 42 -18.31 4.32 2.41
C ALA A 42 -17.32 4.11 1.24
N LYS A 43 -16.37 5.04 1.04
CA LYS A 43 -15.34 4.95 0.00
C LYS A 43 -14.07 4.20 0.47
N GLY A 44 -13.96 3.92 1.78
CA GLY A 44 -12.78 3.33 2.40
C GLY A 44 -11.76 4.34 2.94
N ASP A 45 -12.10 5.64 2.95
CA ASP A 45 -11.29 6.68 3.61
C ASP A 45 -11.35 6.50 5.14
N ALA A 46 -10.33 6.96 5.87
CA ALA A 46 -10.23 6.77 7.32
C ALA A 46 -10.19 8.08 8.10
N ALA A 47 -11.01 8.18 9.15
CA ALA A 47 -10.85 9.17 10.21
C ALA A 47 -9.99 8.56 11.32
N VAL A 48 -8.90 9.24 11.66
CA VAL A 48 -7.83 8.69 12.51
C VAL A 48 -7.46 9.69 13.59
N ALA A 49 -7.55 9.26 14.85
CA ALA A 49 -6.90 9.98 15.94
C ALA A 49 -5.41 9.67 15.92
N GLN A 50 -4.59 10.69 16.10
CA GLN A 50 -3.15 10.58 16.16
C GLN A 50 -2.64 11.30 17.40
N LEU A 51 -1.88 10.59 18.22
CA LEU A 51 -1.10 11.14 19.31
C LEU A 51 0.39 11.15 18.94
N ILE A 52 1.02 12.29 19.21
CA ILE A 52 2.47 12.46 19.14
C ILE A 52 2.91 13.08 20.46
N ASP A 53 3.73 12.36 21.21
CA ASP A 53 4.33 12.82 22.46
C ASP A 53 5.84 12.56 22.40
N ALA A 54 6.61 13.64 22.26
CA ALA A 54 8.05 13.62 22.12
C ALA A 54 8.69 14.35 23.30
N ASP A 55 9.82 13.83 23.79
CA ASP A 55 10.52 14.45 24.91
C ASP A 55 10.99 15.87 24.54
N GLY A 56 10.56 16.87 25.33
CA GLY A 56 10.86 18.28 25.10
C GLY A 56 9.85 19.02 24.21
N ALA A 57 8.79 18.36 23.74
CA ALA A 57 7.66 18.98 23.06
C ALA A 57 6.34 18.75 23.83
N ALA A 58 5.37 19.62 23.62
CA ALA A 58 4.02 19.38 24.13
C ALA A 58 3.36 18.24 23.34
N ALA A 59 2.65 17.36 24.04
CA ALA A 59 1.89 16.30 23.39
C ALA A 59 0.82 16.88 22.46
N GLU A 60 0.73 16.34 21.25
CA GLU A 60 -0.24 16.72 20.23
C GLU A 60 -1.21 15.56 20.00
N LEU A 61 -2.51 15.83 20.14
CA LEU A 61 -3.59 14.90 19.80
C LEU A 61 -4.48 15.54 18.74
N SER A 62 -4.56 14.90 17.58
CA SER A 62 -5.22 15.44 16.39
C SER A 62 -6.11 14.39 15.72
N LEU A 63 -7.20 14.84 15.11
CA LEU A 63 -8.05 14.05 14.22
C LEU A 63 -7.65 14.37 12.79
N LEU A 64 -7.24 13.34 12.06
CA LEU A 64 -6.85 13.38 10.67
C LEU A 64 -7.88 12.64 9.82
N VAL A 65 -7.99 13.03 8.55
CA VAL A 65 -8.66 12.23 7.52
C VAL A 65 -7.59 11.75 6.55
N PHE A 66 -7.60 10.46 6.27
CA PHE A 66 -6.79 9.86 5.22
C PHE A 66 -7.71 9.53 4.06
N ASP A 67 -7.44 10.16 2.92
CA ASP A 67 -8.15 9.83 1.70
C ASP A 67 -7.68 8.50 1.11
N ARG A 68 -8.38 8.03 0.08
CA ARG A 68 -8.02 6.84 -0.69
C ARG A 68 -6.63 6.91 -1.35
N ALA A 69 -5.99 8.07 -1.47
CA ALA A 69 -4.61 8.15 -1.94
C ALA A 69 -3.60 7.91 -0.81
N GLY A 70 -4.08 7.78 0.43
CA GLY A 70 -3.27 7.54 1.63
C GLY A 70 -2.64 8.82 2.18
N GLY A 71 -3.01 10.00 1.67
CA GLY A 71 -2.45 11.26 2.16
C GLY A 71 -3.12 11.68 3.47
N PRO A 72 -2.38 11.95 4.57
CA PRO A 72 -2.96 12.61 5.73
C PRO A 72 -3.44 14.01 5.33
N SER A 73 -4.70 14.32 5.62
CA SER A 73 -5.20 15.69 5.55
C SER A 73 -4.53 16.57 6.60
N ARG A 74 -4.70 17.89 6.48
CA ARG A 74 -4.52 18.77 7.64
C ARG A 74 -5.44 18.29 8.77
N PRO A 75 -5.05 18.42 10.05
CA PRO A 75 -5.93 18.11 11.17
C PRO A 75 -7.29 18.78 11.02
N VAL A 76 -8.35 17.97 11.03
CA VAL A 76 -9.73 18.45 10.97
C VAL A 76 -10.24 18.86 12.34
N LEU A 77 -9.61 18.34 13.41
CA LEU A 77 -9.83 18.75 14.80
C LEU A 77 -8.54 18.54 15.60
N ARG A 78 -8.26 19.41 16.57
CA ARG A 78 -7.16 19.28 17.52
C ARG A 78 -7.71 19.26 18.94
N ALA A 79 -7.21 18.35 19.76
CA ALA A 79 -7.61 18.29 21.16
C ALA A 79 -7.05 19.49 21.94
N PRO A 80 -7.75 19.96 22.99
CA PRO A 80 -7.15 20.87 23.96
C PRO A 80 -5.86 20.29 24.55
N GLN A 81 -4.88 21.13 24.87
CA GLN A 81 -3.59 20.67 25.39
C GLN A 81 -3.74 19.84 26.67
N THR A 82 -4.71 20.16 27.52
CA THR A 82 -5.01 19.39 28.74
C THR A 82 -5.42 17.95 28.44
N VAL A 83 -6.25 17.76 27.41
CA VAL A 83 -6.69 16.43 26.94
C VAL A 83 -5.52 15.69 26.30
N ALA A 84 -4.77 16.33 25.40
CA ALA A 84 -3.62 15.73 24.76
C ALA A 84 -2.56 15.26 25.78
N SER A 85 -2.26 16.08 26.78
CA SER A 85 -1.33 15.75 27.87
C SER A 85 -1.85 14.63 28.77
N ALA A 86 -3.15 14.59 29.08
CA ALA A 86 -3.75 13.51 29.86
C ALA A 86 -3.68 12.16 29.13
N VAL A 87 -4.07 12.14 27.85
CA VAL A 87 -4.00 10.94 27.00
C VAL A 87 -2.56 10.46 26.85
N ALA A 88 -1.60 11.37 26.63
CA ALA A 88 -0.18 11.04 26.57
C ALA A 88 0.34 10.45 27.88
N GLN A 89 -0.05 11.01 29.02
CA GLN A 89 0.33 10.48 30.33
C GLN A 89 -0.21 9.07 30.55
N SER A 90 -1.49 8.83 30.26
CA SER A 90 -2.10 7.49 30.34
C SER A 90 -1.39 6.50 29.42
N LEU A 91 -1.06 6.93 28.19
CA LEU A 91 -0.35 6.11 27.24
C LEU A 91 1.09 5.80 27.68
N ARG A 92 1.78 6.72 28.38
CA ARG A 92 3.08 6.43 29.00
C ARG A 92 2.97 5.45 30.16
N GLN A 93 1.90 5.53 30.95
CA GLN A 93 1.67 4.62 32.09
C GLN A 93 1.40 3.18 31.64
N GLU A 94 0.58 3.00 30.61
CA GLU A 94 0.27 1.68 30.02
C GLU A 94 1.22 1.31 28.86
N GLY A 95 2.20 2.14 28.58
CA GLY A 95 2.88 2.17 27.29
C GLY A 95 3.63 0.92 26.90
N SER A 96 4.10 0.13 27.88
CA SER A 96 4.78 -1.16 27.70
C SER A 96 3.83 -2.29 27.28
N ARG A 97 2.50 -2.07 27.34
CA ARG A 97 1.50 -3.05 26.93
C ARG A 97 1.49 -3.22 25.40
N PRO A 98 1.71 -4.44 24.86
CA PRO A 98 1.74 -4.70 23.42
C PRO A 98 0.32 -4.83 22.82
N ALA A 99 -0.50 -3.80 23.02
CA ALA A 99 -1.87 -3.70 22.50
C ALA A 99 -2.14 -2.27 22.04
N PRO A 100 -3.04 -2.03 21.07
CA PRO A 100 -3.52 -0.69 20.77
C PRO A 100 -4.31 -0.12 21.97
N LEU A 101 -4.06 1.14 22.31
CA LEU A 101 -4.61 1.81 23.50
C LEU A 101 -5.30 3.13 23.15
N LEU A 102 -4.83 3.83 22.11
CA LEU A 102 -5.28 5.19 21.83
C LEU A 102 -6.78 5.28 21.53
N ALA A 103 -7.38 4.27 20.88
CA ALA A 103 -8.81 4.27 20.57
C ALA A 103 -9.68 4.38 21.84
N ALA A 104 -9.34 3.62 22.88
CA ALA A 104 -10.05 3.64 24.16
C ALA A 104 -9.84 4.96 24.90
N LEU A 105 -8.61 5.48 24.92
CA LEU A 105 -8.28 6.76 25.55
C LEU A 105 -9.00 7.93 24.87
N VAL A 106 -9.04 7.96 23.53
CA VAL A 106 -9.79 8.97 22.78
C VAL A 106 -11.29 8.87 23.05
N ALA A 107 -11.85 7.67 23.13
CA ALA A 107 -13.26 7.50 23.44
C ALA A 107 -13.62 8.01 24.85
N ALA A 108 -12.73 7.84 25.83
CA ALA A 108 -12.93 8.29 27.20
C ALA A 108 -12.71 9.80 27.38
N ASP A 109 -11.58 10.31 26.86
CA ASP A 109 -11.08 11.66 27.20
C ASP A 109 -11.33 12.69 26.08
N TRP A 110 -11.67 12.25 24.86
CA TRP A 110 -11.85 13.12 23.70
C TRP A 110 -12.99 12.66 22.76
N SER A 111 -14.17 12.42 23.32
CA SER A 111 -15.36 11.97 22.58
C SER A 111 -15.80 12.89 21.44
N GLU A 112 -15.41 14.17 21.50
CA GLU A 112 -15.64 15.14 20.42
C GLU A 112 -15.03 14.68 19.09
N ALA A 113 -13.89 14.00 19.09
CA ALA A 113 -13.28 13.50 17.86
C ALA A 113 -14.17 12.47 17.14
N ALA A 114 -14.79 11.56 17.88
CA ALA A 114 -15.72 10.59 17.31
C ALA A 114 -16.98 11.27 16.74
N ARG A 115 -17.52 12.27 17.45
CA ARG A 115 -18.62 13.10 16.95
C ARG A 115 -18.23 13.83 15.67
N LYS A 116 -17.02 14.41 15.62
CA LYS A 116 -16.53 15.12 14.44
C LYS A 116 -16.31 14.18 13.25
N ALA A 117 -15.81 12.98 13.49
CA ALA A 117 -15.69 11.94 12.47
C ALA A 117 -17.07 11.58 11.89
N ALA A 118 -18.07 11.36 12.75
CA ALA A 118 -19.44 11.05 12.32
C ALA A 118 -20.09 12.19 11.51
N GLU A 119 -19.88 13.46 11.90
CA GLU A 119 -20.31 14.63 11.11
C GLU A 119 -19.72 14.66 9.69
N LEU A 120 -18.53 14.08 9.52
CA LEU A 120 -17.82 13.97 8.24
C LEU A 120 -18.13 12.65 7.51
N ASP A 121 -19.16 11.91 7.96
CA ASP A 121 -19.60 10.62 7.40
C ASP A 121 -18.58 9.47 7.56
N PHE A 122 -17.78 9.53 8.63
CA PHE A 122 -16.92 8.42 9.06
C PHE A 122 -17.55 7.69 10.23
N HIS A 123 -17.84 6.40 10.05
CA HIS A 123 -18.54 5.60 11.06
C HIS A 123 -17.63 4.54 11.65
N GLY A 124 -17.65 4.42 12.98
CA GLY A 124 -16.87 3.43 13.73
C GLY A 124 -17.28 1.99 13.40
N ARG A 125 -16.30 1.11 13.28
CA ARG A 125 -16.49 -0.32 13.01
C ARG A 125 -15.55 -1.17 13.85
N PRO A 126 -15.97 -2.36 14.31
CA PRO A 126 -15.05 -3.27 14.97
C PRO A 126 -13.99 -3.79 14.00
N PRO A 127 -12.80 -4.18 14.50
CA PRO A 127 -11.81 -4.86 13.69
C PRO A 127 -12.37 -6.16 13.11
N LEU A 128 -11.87 -6.55 11.95
CA LEU A 128 -12.21 -7.81 11.29
C LEU A 128 -11.69 -8.99 12.11
N VAL A 129 -12.58 -9.94 12.38
CA VAL A 129 -12.24 -11.19 13.05
C VAL A 129 -11.62 -12.15 12.03
N PRO A 130 -10.39 -12.65 12.27
CA PRO A 130 -9.77 -13.61 11.36
C PRO A 130 -10.38 -15.01 11.52
N GLU A 131 -10.10 -15.89 10.56
CA GLU A 131 -10.43 -17.32 10.63
C GLU A 131 -9.92 -17.96 11.95
N PRO A 132 -10.69 -18.85 12.59
CA PRO A 132 -10.27 -19.47 13.85
C PRO A 132 -8.88 -20.12 13.78
N GLY A 133 -7.99 -19.70 14.69
CA GLY A 133 -6.62 -20.23 14.78
C GLY A 133 -5.69 -19.80 13.63
N ARG A 134 -6.11 -18.89 12.76
CA ARG A 134 -5.32 -18.37 11.63
C ARG A 134 -5.35 -16.84 11.64
N ARG A 135 -4.29 -16.17 11.19
CA ARG A 135 -4.32 -14.71 10.95
C ARG A 135 -4.64 -14.44 9.49
N ARG A 136 -5.84 -14.85 9.09
CA ARG A 136 -6.31 -14.83 7.70
C ARG A 136 -7.75 -14.35 7.60
N TRP A 137 -8.05 -13.61 6.53
CA TRP A 137 -9.40 -13.16 6.16
C TRP A 137 -9.66 -13.50 4.70
N SER A 138 -10.83 -14.10 4.41
CA SER A 138 -11.28 -14.29 3.04
C SER A 138 -11.79 -12.97 2.47
N VAL A 139 -11.39 -12.64 1.24
CA VAL A 139 -11.82 -11.41 0.56
C VAL A 139 -12.30 -11.70 -0.85
N GLN A 140 -13.31 -10.95 -1.28
CA GLN A 140 -13.80 -11.01 -2.66
C GLN A 140 -13.03 -9.99 -3.49
N GLY A 141 -12.44 -10.44 -4.60
CA GLY A 141 -11.87 -9.56 -5.61
C GLY A 141 -12.94 -8.90 -6.46
N ALA A 142 -12.54 -8.17 -7.50
CA ALA A 142 -13.47 -7.47 -8.39
C ALA A 142 -14.40 -8.47 -9.13
N PRO A 143 -15.71 -8.55 -8.82
CA PRO A 143 -16.56 -9.66 -9.25
C PRO A 143 -16.76 -9.81 -10.76
N GLN A 144 -16.36 -8.82 -11.57
CA GLN A 144 -16.65 -8.78 -13.01
C GLN A 144 -15.69 -9.59 -13.89
N ASN A 145 -14.60 -10.19 -13.35
CA ASN A 145 -13.54 -10.79 -14.17
C ASN A 145 -13.16 -12.25 -13.80
N GLY A 146 -13.97 -12.92 -12.98
CA GLY A 146 -13.66 -14.28 -12.53
C GLY A 146 -12.59 -14.33 -11.43
N SER A 147 -12.49 -13.26 -10.61
CA SER A 147 -11.62 -13.20 -9.45
C SER A 147 -11.83 -14.43 -8.57
N LEU A 148 -10.75 -15.19 -8.36
CA LEU A 148 -10.70 -16.27 -7.39
C LEU A 148 -10.93 -15.71 -5.98
N PRO A 149 -11.42 -16.52 -5.03
CA PRO A 149 -11.48 -16.08 -3.63
C PRO A 149 -10.05 -15.78 -3.16
N PHE A 150 -9.77 -14.51 -2.86
CA PHE A 150 -8.49 -14.12 -2.33
C PHE A 150 -8.47 -14.31 -0.81
N ALA A 151 -7.26 -14.43 -0.27
CA ALA A 151 -7.04 -14.38 1.17
C ALA A 151 -6.09 -13.25 1.53
N LEU A 152 -6.48 -12.46 2.53
CA LEU A 152 -5.55 -11.62 3.25
C LEU A 152 -4.89 -12.44 4.34
N ARG A 153 -3.57 -12.35 4.46
CA ARG A 153 -2.81 -13.00 5.51
C ARG A 153 -1.89 -11.99 6.17
N LEU A 154 -1.83 -12.04 7.48
CA LEU A 154 -0.81 -11.29 8.21
C LEU A 154 0.42 -12.18 8.43
N GLY A 155 1.54 -11.79 7.84
CA GLY A 155 2.86 -12.28 8.18
C GLY A 155 3.52 -11.36 9.20
N GLU A 156 4.25 -11.93 10.15
CA GLU A 156 5.11 -11.17 11.07
C GLU A 156 6.52 -11.73 11.00
N THR A 157 7.49 -10.85 10.81
CA THR A 157 8.91 -11.12 10.99
C THR A 157 9.39 -10.40 12.25
N SER A 158 10.66 -10.60 12.64
CA SER A 158 11.28 -9.79 13.69
C SER A 158 11.34 -8.30 13.36
N GLU A 159 11.19 -7.92 12.09
CA GLU A 159 11.42 -6.56 11.59
C GLU A 159 10.17 -5.90 11.00
N ALA A 160 9.09 -6.66 10.73
CA ALA A 160 7.90 -6.11 10.10
C ALA A 160 6.64 -6.95 10.34
N ALA A 161 5.49 -6.28 10.45
CA ALA A 161 4.18 -6.85 10.16
C ALA A 161 3.82 -6.58 8.70
N ILE A 162 3.43 -7.61 7.96
CA ILE A 162 3.22 -7.55 6.51
C ILE A 162 1.85 -8.12 6.20
N LEU A 163 1.01 -7.32 5.55
CA LEU A 163 -0.27 -7.76 5.01
C LEU A 163 -0.07 -8.24 3.58
N LEU A 164 -0.46 -9.48 3.32
CA LEU A 164 -0.29 -10.15 2.04
C LEU A 164 -1.66 -10.49 1.46
N LEU A 165 -1.78 -10.40 0.14
CA LEU A 165 -2.91 -10.88 -0.66
C LEU A 165 -2.47 -12.13 -1.44
N SER A 166 -3.25 -13.20 -1.38
CA SER A 166 -3.00 -14.43 -2.14
C SER A 166 -4.24 -14.91 -2.89
N GLU A 167 -4.04 -15.52 -4.06
CA GLU A 167 -5.11 -16.16 -4.86
C GLU A 167 -5.59 -17.49 -4.25
N ARG A 168 -4.76 -18.11 -3.40
CA ARG A 168 -5.05 -19.41 -2.79
C ARG A 168 -5.21 -19.25 -1.28
N PRO A 169 -6.43 -19.48 -0.73
CA PRO A 169 -6.65 -19.46 0.71
C PRO A 169 -5.85 -20.51 1.48
N ALA A 170 -5.21 -21.50 0.83
CA ALA A 170 -4.49 -22.59 1.50
C ALA A 170 -2.99 -22.64 1.19
N ALA A 171 -2.42 -21.69 0.43
CA ALA A 171 -1.02 -21.75 0.02
C ALA A 171 -0.04 -21.62 1.20
N ALA A 172 1.11 -22.29 1.07
CA ALA A 172 2.26 -22.12 1.95
C ALA A 172 2.95 -20.77 1.68
N LEU A 173 3.73 -20.29 2.65
CA LEU A 173 4.52 -19.05 2.52
C LEU A 173 5.35 -19.04 1.23
N GLY A 174 5.20 -18.00 0.41
CA GLY A 174 6.09 -17.73 -0.72
C GLY A 174 5.64 -18.18 -2.11
N GLU A 175 4.41 -18.69 -2.26
CA GLU A 175 3.80 -18.96 -3.57
C GLU A 175 2.63 -17.99 -3.81
N ASP A 176 2.71 -17.18 -4.88
CA ASP A 176 1.66 -16.29 -5.40
C ASP A 176 1.05 -15.31 -4.36
N GLU A 177 1.91 -14.64 -3.59
CA GLU A 177 1.51 -13.61 -2.63
C GLU A 177 2.02 -12.22 -3.06
N ILE A 178 1.16 -11.21 -2.95
CA ILE A 178 1.53 -9.79 -3.14
C ILE A 178 1.42 -9.07 -1.79
N GLU A 179 2.45 -8.31 -1.42
CA GLU A 179 2.40 -7.43 -0.27
C GLU A 179 1.49 -6.23 -0.56
N LEU A 180 0.47 -6.04 0.28
CA LEU A 180 -0.41 -4.88 0.23
C LEU A 180 0.15 -3.72 1.03
N CYS A 181 0.68 -4.01 2.22
CA CYS A 181 1.31 -3.01 3.06
C CYS A 181 2.22 -3.66 4.12
N ARG A 182 3.21 -2.89 4.57
CA ARG A 182 4.15 -3.26 5.63
C ARG A 182 4.24 -2.22 6.73
N MET A 183 4.33 -2.70 7.96
CA MET A 183 4.67 -1.89 9.13
C MET A 183 6.01 -2.37 9.70
N PRO A 184 7.07 -1.55 9.62
CA PRO A 184 8.33 -1.85 10.30
C PRO A 184 8.16 -1.97 11.80
N LEU A 185 8.89 -2.91 12.41
CA LEU A 185 8.90 -3.20 13.85
C LEU A 185 10.33 -3.08 14.37
N ALA A 186 10.47 -2.49 15.57
CA ALA A 186 11.77 -2.30 16.23
C ALA A 186 11.80 -2.85 17.67
N GLY A 187 10.68 -3.39 18.14
CA GLY A 187 10.52 -3.90 19.51
C GLY A 187 9.45 -4.99 19.58
N SER A 188 8.82 -5.13 20.74
CA SER A 188 7.72 -6.07 20.93
C SER A 188 6.52 -5.65 20.09
N ALA A 189 6.14 -6.49 19.12
CA ALA A 189 4.99 -6.25 18.26
C ALA A 189 3.70 -6.13 19.08
N ILE A 190 2.85 -5.17 18.74
CA ILE A 190 1.50 -5.12 19.28
C ILE A 190 0.60 -6.17 18.61
N THR A 191 -0.53 -6.50 19.25
CA THR A 191 -1.58 -7.24 18.56
C THR A 191 -2.14 -6.39 17.41
N PRO A 192 -2.05 -6.84 16.16
CA PRO A 192 -2.48 -6.08 15.00
C PRO A 192 -4.00 -6.16 14.81
N GLU A 193 -4.59 -5.07 14.33
CA GLU A 193 -6.01 -4.96 14.02
C GLU A 193 -6.20 -4.58 12.55
N LEU A 194 -7.28 -5.08 11.94
CA LEU A 194 -7.57 -4.93 10.52
C LEU A 194 -8.97 -4.39 10.31
N TRP A 195 -9.14 -3.43 9.40
CA TRP A 195 -10.46 -3.02 8.90
C TRP A 195 -10.46 -3.03 7.39
N MET A 196 -11.64 -3.17 6.81
CA MET A 196 -11.81 -3.13 5.36
C MET A 196 -13.12 -2.46 4.99
N GLU A 197 -13.05 -1.63 3.97
CA GLU A 197 -14.22 -1.03 3.35
C GLU A 197 -13.91 -0.72 1.89
N ASN A 198 -14.84 -1.08 1.00
CA ASN A 198 -14.76 -0.77 -0.43
C ASN A 198 -13.40 -1.12 -1.08
N GLY A 199 -12.86 -2.30 -0.77
CA GLY A 199 -11.58 -2.77 -1.32
C GLY A 199 -10.33 -2.10 -0.73
N ILE A 200 -10.48 -1.18 0.22
CA ILE A 200 -9.37 -0.59 0.99
C ILE A 200 -9.24 -1.33 2.31
N VAL A 201 -8.00 -1.67 2.67
CA VAL A 201 -7.66 -2.34 3.92
C VAL A 201 -6.82 -1.43 4.78
N TRP A 202 -7.13 -1.37 6.07
CA TRP A 202 -6.39 -0.63 7.09
C TRP A 202 -5.82 -1.60 8.11
N LEU A 203 -4.49 -1.66 8.21
CA LEU A 203 -3.76 -2.44 9.19
C LEU A 203 -3.25 -1.49 10.28
N LEU A 204 -3.75 -1.63 11.51
CA LEU A 204 -3.13 -1.04 12.69
C LEU A 204 -2.11 -2.04 13.24
N SER A 205 -0.85 -1.64 13.25
CA SER A 205 0.24 -2.46 13.79
C SER A 205 1.38 -1.56 14.27
N GLY A 206 2.42 -2.17 14.80
CA GLY A 206 3.55 -1.45 15.36
C GLY A 206 4.24 -2.21 16.47
N SER A 207 5.15 -1.52 17.12
CA SER A 207 5.94 -2.09 18.20
C SER A 207 6.11 -1.14 19.37
N VAL A 208 6.36 -1.74 20.52
CA VAL A 208 6.63 -1.08 21.78
C VAL A 208 8.00 -1.51 22.28
N PHE A 209 8.74 -0.56 22.85
CA PHE A 209 10.03 -0.77 23.49
C PHE A 209 10.05 -0.03 24.84
N GLY A 210 10.40 -0.75 25.92
CA GLY A 210 10.41 -0.21 27.27
C GLY A 210 10.34 -1.34 28.31
N GLY A 211 11.49 -1.93 28.62
CA GLY A 211 11.57 -3.16 29.41
C GLY A 211 11.91 -2.95 30.89
N LYS A 212 12.62 -1.86 31.24
CA LYS A 212 13.02 -1.58 32.63
C LYS A 212 12.45 -0.27 33.13
N ARG A 213 12.19 -0.21 34.44
CA ARG A 213 11.78 1.02 35.14
C ARG A 213 12.89 2.07 34.99
N GLY A 214 12.67 3.08 34.15
CA GLY A 214 13.64 4.14 33.84
C GLY A 214 14.14 4.16 32.39
N ASP A 215 13.91 3.11 31.61
CA ASP A 215 14.10 3.18 30.15
C ASP A 215 13.02 4.08 29.56
N ALA A 216 13.38 5.00 28.69
CA ALA A 216 12.38 5.85 28.06
C ALA A 216 11.60 5.06 26.99
N LEU A 217 10.27 5.15 27.13
CA LEU A 217 9.29 4.43 26.34
C LEU A 217 9.37 4.87 24.87
N HIS A 218 9.51 3.90 23.97
CA HIS A 218 9.28 4.11 22.56
C HIS A 218 8.10 3.28 22.10
N ARG A 219 7.10 3.95 21.54
CA ARG A 219 5.87 3.32 21.06
C ARG A 219 5.60 3.86 19.68
N ALA A 220 5.57 2.98 18.70
CA ALA A 220 5.32 3.32 17.31
C ALA A 220 4.21 2.40 16.81
N VAL A 221 2.97 2.84 17.00
CA VAL A 221 1.77 2.15 16.57
C VAL A 221 1.07 3.01 15.53
N GLY A 222 0.82 2.46 14.35
CA GLY A 222 0.35 3.25 13.22
C GLY A 222 -0.57 2.46 12.30
N LEU A 223 -1.34 3.19 11.52
CA LEU A 223 -2.15 2.63 10.45
C LEU A 223 -1.33 2.52 9.16
N ARG A 224 -1.55 1.44 8.43
CA ARG A 224 -1.09 1.24 7.06
C ARG A 224 -2.28 0.93 6.18
N ARG A 225 -2.28 1.53 4.99
CA ARG A 225 -3.31 1.31 3.98
C ARG A 225 -2.80 0.27 2.97
N GLY A 226 -3.68 -0.64 2.57
CA GLY A 226 -3.52 -1.51 1.40
C GLY A 226 -4.72 -1.39 0.47
N SER A 227 -4.51 -1.64 -0.82
CA SER A 227 -5.56 -1.66 -1.85
C SER A 227 -5.69 -3.07 -2.40
N ILE A 228 -6.85 -3.71 -2.22
CA ILE A 228 -7.12 -5.05 -2.75
C ILE A 228 -7.09 -5.02 -4.28
N ALA A 229 -7.72 -4.03 -4.90
CA ALA A 229 -7.72 -3.85 -6.36
C ALA A 229 -6.30 -3.73 -6.93
N ARG A 230 -5.43 -2.97 -6.25
CA ARG A 230 -4.02 -2.83 -6.64
C ARG A 230 -3.27 -4.15 -6.48
N GLY A 231 -3.48 -4.84 -5.36
CA GLY A 231 -2.84 -6.13 -5.10
C GLY A 231 -3.27 -7.21 -6.08
N GLU A 232 -4.56 -7.27 -6.41
CA GLU A 232 -5.11 -8.16 -7.45
C GLU A 232 -4.49 -7.85 -8.81
N ALA A 233 -4.38 -6.57 -9.18
CA ALA A 233 -3.71 -6.16 -10.40
C ALA A 233 -2.23 -6.56 -10.43
N GLN A 234 -1.51 -6.39 -9.32
CA GLN A 234 -0.11 -6.80 -9.20
C GLN A 234 0.07 -8.31 -9.33
N LEU A 235 -0.86 -9.10 -8.78
CA LEU A 235 -0.80 -10.55 -8.85
C LEU A 235 -1.01 -11.04 -10.29
N HIS A 236 -2.08 -10.59 -10.94
CA HIS A 236 -2.34 -10.89 -12.34
C HIS A 236 -1.21 -10.38 -13.25
N ASN A 237 -0.63 -9.23 -12.97
CA ASN A 237 0.54 -8.75 -13.70
C ASN A 237 1.75 -9.68 -13.55
N ALA A 238 1.99 -10.21 -12.36
CA ALA A 238 3.08 -11.16 -12.11
C ALA A 238 2.86 -12.47 -12.87
N HIS A 239 1.63 -12.99 -12.90
CA HIS A 239 1.27 -14.14 -13.73
C HIS A 239 1.46 -13.84 -15.22
N GLY A 240 0.98 -12.68 -15.69
CA GLY A 240 1.14 -12.28 -17.09
C GLY A 240 2.60 -12.16 -17.51
N LEU A 241 3.48 -11.65 -16.64
CA LEU A 241 4.92 -11.62 -16.89
C LEU A 241 5.55 -13.03 -16.91
N ALA A 242 5.08 -13.95 -16.07
CA ALA A 242 5.54 -15.33 -16.08
C ALA A 242 5.16 -16.04 -17.39
N ASP A 243 3.91 -15.88 -17.84
CA ASP A 243 3.43 -16.42 -19.11
C ASP A 243 4.16 -15.79 -20.31
N TYR A 244 4.39 -14.48 -20.25
CA TYR A 244 5.15 -13.73 -21.25
C TYR A 244 6.57 -14.28 -21.40
N ALA A 245 7.27 -14.48 -20.28
CA ALA A 245 8.61 -15.06 -20.25
C ALA A 245 8.64 -16.52 -20.72
N ALA A 246 7.54 -17.26 -20.55
CA ALA A 246 7.37 -18.60 -21.09
C ALA A 246 7.03 -18.63 -22.60
N GLY A 247 6.75 -17.47 -23.21
CA GLY A 247 6.37 -17.34 -24.61
C GLY A 247 4.88 -17.57 -24.88
N ASP A 248 4.06 -17.80 -23.86
CA ASP A 248 2.60 -17.90 -23.99
C ASP A 248 1.99 -16.50 -23.98
N LEU A 249 2.11 -15.81 -25.11
CA LEU A 249 1.66 -14.43 -25.28
C LEU A 249 0.13 -14.27 -25.16
N ASP A 250 -0.63 -15.33 -25.42
CA ASP A 250 -2.09 -15.32 -25.27
C ASP A 250 -2.50 -15.44 -23.79
N ALA A 251 -1.81 -16.28 -23.01
CA ALA A 251 -1.99 -16.34 -21.55
C ALA A 251 -1.56 -15.04 -20.88
N ALA A 252 -0.39 -14.51 -21.24
CA ALA A 252 0.11 -13.23 -20.76
C ALA A 252 -0.91 -12.10 -20.98
N ARG A 253 -1.48 -12.02 -22.18
CA ARG A 253 -2.51 -11.03 -22.50
C ARG A 253 -3.75 -11.15 -21.61
N ARG A 254 -4.25 -12.36 -21.37
CA ARG A 254 -5.44 -12.57 -20.50
C ARG A 254 -5.16 -12.10 -19.07
N GLU A 255 -3.97 -12.37 -18.55
CA GLU A 255 -3.58 -11.94 -17.22
C GLU A 255 -3.37 -10.42 -17.15
N PHE A 256 -2.76 -9.79 -18.15
CA PHE A 256 -2.69 -8.32 -18.20
C PHE A 256 -4.07 -7.66 -18.33
N ASP A 257 -4.99 -8.25 -19.10
CA ASP A 257 -6.38 -7.79 -19.19
C ASP A 257 -7.08 -7.85 -17.81
N ARG A 258 -6.90 -8.95 -17.05
CA ARG A 258 -7.39 -9.07 -15.67
C ARG A 258 -6.78 -8.03 -14.75
N ALA A 259 -5.48 -7.81 -14.84
CA ALA A 259 -4.79 -6.81 -14.03
C ALA A 259 -5.32 -5.39 -14.29
N ILE A 260 -5.47 -5.02 -15.56
CA ILE A 260 -6.02 -3.72 -15.98
C ILE A 260 -7.48 -3.57 -15.53
N ALA A 261 -8.24 -4.65 -15.51
CA ALA A 261 -9.63 -4.60 -15.11
C ALA A 261 -9.79 -4.51 -13.57
N ALA A 262 -8.85 -5.07 -12.80
CA ALA A 262 -8.78 -4.92 -11.35
C ALA A 262 -8.35 -3.50 -10.93
N ASP A 263 -7.27 -2.98 -11.54
CA ASP A 263 -6.85 -1.58 -11.37
C ASP A 263 -6.53 -0.94 -12.74
N PRO A 264 -7.47 -0.17 -13.31
CA PRO A 264 -7.26 0.54 -14.57
C PRO A 264 -6.16 1.61 -14.53
N SER A 265 -5.70 1.97 -13.33
CA SER A 265 -4.61 2.91 -13.09
C SER A 265 -3.26 2.24 -12.84
N PHE A 266 -3.18 0.90 -12.95
CA PHE A 266 -1.93 0.19 -12.76
C PHE A 266 -1.03 0.29 -13.99
N VAL A 267 -0.09 1.23 -13.91
CA VAL A 267 0.85 1.59 -14.99
C VAL A 267 1.64 0.38 -15.49
N ASP A 268 2.07 -0.52 -14.62
CA ASP A 268 2.90 -1.68 -15.02
C ASP A 268 2.13 -2.64 -15.90
N SER A 269 0.87 -2.93 -15.58
CA SER A 269 0.06 -3.82 -16.42
C SER A 269 -0.32 -3.18 -17.74
N LEU A 270 -0.61 -1.88 -17.77
CA LEU A 270 -0.81 -1.16 -19.04
C LEU A 270 0.47 -1.21 -19.89
N TYR A 271 1.62 -0.97 -19.27
CA TYR A 271 2.91 -1.04 -19.95
C TYR A 271 3.20 -2.45 -20.47
N ASN A 272 3.07 -3.48 -19.63
CA ASN A 272 3.36 -4.86 -20.00
C ASN A 272 2.38 -5.37 -21.07
N ALA A 273 1.11 -4.99 -21.02
CA ALA A 273 0.14 -5.23 -22.09
C ALA A 273 0.60 -4.57 -23.41
N ALA A 274 1.18 -3.36 -23.35
CA ALA A 274 1.71 -2.70 -24.53
C ALA A 274 2.92 -3.43 -25.11
N SER A 275 3.88 -3.86 -24.27
CA SER A 275 5.04 -4.64 -24.72
C SER A 275 4.59 -5.96 -25.34
N ALA A 276 3.67 -6.69 -24.70
CA ALA A 276 3.11 -7.92 -25.25
C ALA A 276 2.39 -7.72 -26.59
N ALA A 277 1.58 -6.66 -26.71
CA ALA A 277 0.93 -6.29 -27.96
C ALA A 277 1.94 -5.91 -29.06
N ALA A 278 3.04 -5.22 -28.71
CA ALA A 278 4.08 -4.85 -29.65
C ALA A 278 4.80 -6.07 -30.23
N VAL A 279 5.12 -7.07 -29.40
CA VAL A 279 5.80 -8.31 -29.84
C VAL A 279 4.96 -9.12 -30.83
N VAL A 280 3.64 -9.18 -30.64
CA VAL A 280 2.72 -9.85 -31.59
C VAL A 280 2.33 -8.98 -32.79
N GLY A 281 2.94 -7.81 -32.95
CA GLY A 281 2.67 -6.90 -34.08
C GLY A 281 1.36 -6.12 -33.99
N ARG A 282 0.68 -6.13 -32.84
CA ARG A 282 -0.54 -5.35 -32.58
C ARG A 282 -0.19 -3.93 -32.17
N VAL A 283 0.41 -3.23 -33.13
CA VAL A 283 1.03 -1.91 -32.96
C VAL A 283 0.06 -0.87 -32.39
N GLU A 284 -1.15 -0.71 -32.95
CA GLU A 284 -2.07 0.33 -32.48
C GLU A 284 -2.61 0.04 -31.06
N GLU A 285 -2.84 -1.23 -30.72
CA GLU A 285 -3.23 -1.65 -29.36
C GLU A 285 -2.14 -1.29 -28.35
N ALA A 286 -0.86 -1.55 -28.69
CA ALA A 286 0.28 -1.17 -27.86
C ALA A 286 0.34 0.35 -27.62
N VAL A 287 0.12 1.17 -28.66
CA VAL A 287 0.12 2.64 -28.53
C VAL A 287 -1.03 3.12 -27.63
N VAL A 288 -2.21 2.52 -27.71
CA VAL A 288 -3.33 2.85 -26.83
C VAL A 288 -2.97 2.60 -25.36
N PHE A 289 -2.37 1.44 -25.06
CA PHE A 289 -1.93 1.13 -23.71
C PHE A 289 -0.83 2.06 -23.20
N LEU A 290 0.19 2.37 -24.03
CA LEU A 290 1.24 3.33 -23.68
C LEU A 290 0.67 4.74 -23.40
N LYS A 291 -0.30 5.20 -24.19
CA LYS A 291 -0.97 6.50 -23.95
C LYS A 291 -1.72 6.51 -22.62
N ARG A 292 -2.44 5.44 -22.30
CA ARG A 292 -3.14 5.29 -21.02
C ARG A 292 -2.16 5.29 -19.85
N ALA A 293 -1.09 4.50 -19.95
CA ALA A 293 -0.05 4.42 -18.93
C ALA A 293 0.61 5.78 -18.68
N ALA A 294 0.98 6.49 -19.75
CA ALA A 294 1.65 7.79 -19.66
C ALA A 294 0.74 8.90 -19.11
N ALA A 295 -0.57 8.81 -19.37
CA ALA A 295 -1.54 9.74 -18.79
C ALA A 295 -1.65 9.61 -17.25
N ILE A 296 -1.27 8.46 -16.69
CA ILE A 296 -1.24 8.21 -15.23
C ILE A 296 0.13 8.58 -14.67
N ASP A 297 1.20 8.03 -15.23
CA ASP A 297 2.57 8.27 -14.78
C ASP A 297 3.52 8.25 -16.00
N THR A 298 3.76 9.43 -16.55
CA THR A 298 4.67 9.61 -17.68
C THR A 298 6.10 9.19 -17.32
N ASP A 299 6.58 9.52 -16.12
CA ASP A 299 7.97 9.26 -15.73
C ASP A 299 8.22 7.76 -15.61
N ARG A 300 7.27 7.01 -15.04
CA ARG A 300 7.32 5.55 -14.96
C ARG A 300 7.33 4.89 -16.33
N VAL A 301 6.48 5.33 -17.27
CA VAL A 301 6.49 4.81 -18.65
C VAL A 301 7.82 5.09 -19.35
N GLN A 302 8.40 6.28 -19.16
CA GLN A 302 9.70 6.62 -19.73
C GLN A 302 10.81 5.74 -19.16
N VAL A 303 10.79 5.43 -17.86
CA VAL A 303 11.78 4.54 -17.23
C VAL A 303 11.66 3.12 -17.79
N LEU A 304 10.45 2.58 -17.84
CA LEU A 304 10.20 1.22 -18.32
C LEU A 304 10.55 1.08 -19.82
N GLY A 305 10.04 1.96 -20.68
CA GLY A 305 10.11 1.77 -22.13
C GLY A 305 11.36 2.31 -22.83
N ARG A 306 12.22 3.09 -22.15
CA ARG A 306 13.41 3.70 -22.79
C ARG A 306 14.34 2.66 -23.40
N HIS A 307 14.50 1.52 -22.74
CA HIS A 307 15.43 0.46 -23.15
C HIS A 307 14.76 -0.90 -23.38
N ASP A 308 13.44 -0.99 -23.31
CA ASP A 308 12.70 -2.22 -23.62
C ASP A 308 12.81 -2.61 -25.11
N GLU A 309 13.37 -3.77 -25.39
CA GLU A 309 13.53 -4.27 -26.77
C GLU A 309 12.18 -4.62 -27.42
N ASP A 310 11.15 -4.92 -26.63
CA ASP A 310 9.81 -5.25 -27.13
C ASP A 310 9.16 -4.06 -27.85
N LEU A 311 9.54 -2.84 -27.46
CA LEU A 311 9.06 -1.60 -28.06
C LEU A 311 9.97 -1.09 -29.19
N ARG A 312 11.06 -1.79 -29.52
CA ARG A 312 12.06 -1.32 -30.50
C ARG A 312 11.46 -0.98 -31.85
N ALA A 313 10.56 -1.80 -32.36
CA ALA A 313 9.87 -1.55 -33.63
C ALA A 313 9.02 -0.28 -33.58
N LEU A 314 8.47 0.06 -32.41
CA LEU A 314 7.61 1.23 -32.20
C LEU A 314 8.39 2.54 -32.03
N ARG A 315 9.67 2.48 -31.66
CA ARG A 315 10.54 3.67 -31.46
C ARG A 315 10.81 4.48 -32.73
N ARG A 316 10.38 4.02 -33.91
CA ARG A 316 10.38 4.79 -35.14
C ARG A 316 9.18 5.75 -35.23
N ARG A 317 8.08 5.46 -34.53
CA ARG A 317 6.86 6.29 -34.58
C ARG A 317 7.01 7.56 -33.71
N PRO A 318 6.74 8.76 -34.24
CA PRO A 318 6.86 10.00 -33.47
C PRO A 318 6.02 10.06 -32.19
N ASP A 319 4.81 9.51 -32.23
CA ASP A 319 3.88 9.48 -31.09
C ASP A 319 4.42 8.61 -29.94
N VAL A 320 4.91 7.40 -30.25
CA VAL A 320 5.52 6.50 -29.25
C VAL A 320 6.81 7.09 -28.68
N ARG A 321 7.64 7.70 -29.53
CA ARG A 321 8.89 8.33 -29.08
C ARG A 321 8.65 9.43 -28.05
N ALA A 322 7.59 10.22 -28.25
CA ALA A 322 7.20 11.25 -27.28
C ALA A 322 6.78 10.63 -25.93
N LEU A 323 5.97 9.57 -25.96
CA LEU A 323 5.55 8.84 -24.75
C LEU A 323 6.75 8.25 -23.99
N LEU A 324 7.77 7.77 -24.71
CA LEU A 324 8.98 7.16 -24.14
C LEU A 324 10.08 8.19 -23.81
N GLY A 325 9.84 9.49 -23.99
CA GLY A 325 10.82 10.54 -23.70
C GLY A 325 12.06 10.50 -24.61
N LEU A 326 11.96 9.89 -25.79
CA LEU A 326 13.08 9.70 -26.72
C LEU A 326 13.28 10.95 -27.58
N ARG A 327 14.14 11.86 -27.09
CA ARG A 327 14.41 13.16 -27.74
C ARG A 327 15.38 13.12 -28.93
N ARG A 328 16.30 12.16 -28.97
CA ARG A 328 17.25 12.01 -30.09
C ARG A 328 16.58 11.31 -31.26
N PRO A 329 16.68 11.81 -32.51
CA PRO A 329 16.09 11.15 -33.68
C PRO A 329 16.48 9.66 -33.74
N ALA A 330 15.60 8.82 -34.28
CA ALA A 330 15.91 7.40 -34.44
C ALA A 330 17.22 7.27 -35.23
N PRO A 331 18.13 6.35 -34.86
CA PRO A 331 19.31 6.11 -35.69
C PRO A 331 18.83 5.74 -37.09
N GLU A 332 19.10 6.63 -38.05
CA GLU A 332 18.93 6.35 -39.48
C GLU A 332 19.80 5.14 -39.81
N ASP A 333 19.24 4.18 -40.54
CA ASP A 333 19.80 2.87 -40.94
C ASP A 333 21.33 2.77 -40.83
N VAL A 334 21.85 2.57 -39.62
CA VAL A 334 23.26 2.26 -39.40
C VAL A 334 23.41 0.79 -39.78
N PRO A 335 24.15 0.46 -40.85
CA PRO A 335 24.39 -0.92 -41.21
C PRO A 335 25.05 -1.64 -40.02
N PRO A 336 24.81 -2.94 -39.82
CA PRO A 336 25.57 -3.68 -38.81
C PRO A 336 27.08 -3.51 -39.07
N PRO A 337 27.91 -3.46 -38.00
CA PRO A 337 29.35 -3.27 -38.16
C PRO A 337 29.96 -4.37 -39.05
N PRO A 338 31.05 -4.03 -39.78
CA PRO A 338 31.63 -4.88 -40.83
C PRO A 338 32.11 -6.24 -40.32
#